data_AF-A0A3E0PVN8-F1
#
_entry.id   AF-A0A3E0PVN8-F1
#
_cell.length_a   1.000
_cell.length_b   1.000
_cell.length_c   1.000
_cell.angle_alpha   90.00
_cell.angle_beta   90.00
_cell.angle_gamma   90.00
#
_symmetry.space_group_name_H-M   'P 1'
#
loop_
_entity.id
_entity.type
_entity.pdbx_description
1 polymer ?
#
loop_
_entity_poly.entity_id
_entity_poly.type
_entity_poly.pdbx_seq_one_letter_code
_entity_poly.pdbx_strand_id
1 'polypeptide(L)'
;MADACSVDGCQRPIYGRQEWCEMHYRRVLRTGKTGPPGPVTRAQGCIVDGCDASHDARGYCHGHYQRLQRTGDAGTTPLREGERMCSVEGCERPHKARGFCAAHYKRVLASGDPRPDEPIRAVKGIHEHKGYRFVPVPDRYRHLRTIRR
;
A
#
# COMPACT_ATOMS: atom_id res chain seq x y z
N MET A 1 -23.94 -11.54 21.79
CA MET A 1 -23.45 -10.20 22.14
C MET A 1 -21.96 -10.20 21.85
N ALA A 2 -21.43 -9.23 21.11
CA ALA A 2 -20.00 -9.21 20.83
C ALA A 2 -19.27 -8.72 22.07
N ASP A 3 -18.35 -9.53 22.59
CA ASP A 3 -17.53 -9.14 23.73
C ASP A 3 -16.77 -7.84 23.42
N ALA A 4 -16.75 -6.92 24.39
CA ALA A 4 -16.12 -5.61 24.24
C ALA A 4 -14.62 -5.69 24.56
N CYS A 5 -13.85 -4.79 23.96
CA CYS A 5 -12.43 -4.67 24.22
C CYS A 5 -12.13 -4.46 25.71
N SER A 6 -11.17 -5.21 26.26
CA SER A 6 -10.68 -5.12 27.65
C SER A 6 -10.01 -3.77 28.02
N VAL A 7 -9.85 -2.86 27.06
CA VAL A 7 -9.23 -1.55 27.34
C VAL A 7 -10.30 -0.62 27.87
N ASP A 8 -10.06 -0.06 29.06
CA ASP A 8 -10.95 0.89 29.71
C ASP A 8 -11.35 2.05 28.76
N GLY A 9 -12.64 2.33 28.69
CA GLY A 9 -13.21 3.34 27.78
C GLY A 9 -13.31 2.92 26.30
N CYS A 10 -13.00 1.67 25.93
CA CYS A 10 -13.10 1.19 24.54
C CYS A 10 -14.32 0.29 24.33
N GLN A 11 -15.34 0.80 23.65
CA GLN A 11 -16.57 0.05 23.33
C GLN A 11 -16.50 -0.75 22.02
N ARG A 12 -15.32 -0.86 21.41
CA ARG A 12 -15.17 -1.60 20.14
C ARG A 12 -15.23 -3.12 20.40
N PRO A 13 -15.81 -3.90 19.48
CA PRO A 13 -15.88 -5.34 19.65
C PRO A 13 -14.50 -5.98 19.61
N ILE A 14 -14.35 -7.08 20.35
CA ILE A 14 -13.19 -7.95 20.34
C ILE A 14 -12.91 -8.46 18.92
N TYR A 15 -11.61 -8.52 18.57
CA TYR A 15 -11.14 -9.07 17.31
C TYR A 15 -10.59 -10.48 17.50
N GLY A 16 -11.28 -11.46 16.91
CA GLY A 16 -10.88 -12.87 16.98
C GLY A 16 -11.09 -13.46 18.38
N ARG A 17 -10.15 -14.29 18.86
CA ARG A 17 -10.20 -14.96 20.17
C ARG A 17 -9.37 -14.25 21.25
N GLN A 18 -9.16 -12.95 21.13
CA GLN A 18 -8.29 -12.17 22.03
C GLN A 18 -9.13 -11.23 22.90
N GLU A 19 -8.55 -10.60 23.90
CA GLU A 19 -9.30 -9.68 24.78
C GLU A 19 -9.38 -8.24 24.25
N TRP A 20 -8.96 -8.02 23.01
CA TRP A 20 -8.78 -6.68 22.44
C TRP A 20 -9.47 -6.51 21.10
N CYS A 21 -9.92 -5.29 20.81
CA CYS A 21 -10.37 -4.92 19.46
C CYS A 21 -9.19 -4.90 18.48
N GLU A 22 -9.48 -4.91 17.18
CA GLU A 22 -8.46 -5.00 16.12
C GLU A 22 -7.35 -3.96 16.25
N MET A 23 -7.71 -2.73 16.64
CA MET A 23 -6.75 -1.64 16.82
C MET A 23 -5.84 -1.88 18.03
N HIS A 24 -6.39 -2.26 19.19
CA HIS A 24 -5.61 -2.54 20.39
C HIS A 24 -4.74 -3.80 20.23
N TYR A 25 -5.25 -4.84 19.57
CA TYR A 25 -4.45 -6.01 19.20
C TYR A 25 -3.25 -5.61 18.33
N ARG A 26 -3.47 -4.86 17.24
CA ARG A 26 -2.39 -4.36 16.38
C ARG A 26 -1.41 -3.46 17.12
N ARG A 27 -1.89 -2.67 18.08
CA ARG A 27 -1.04 -1.81 18.91
C ARG A 27 -0.17 -2.62 19.87
N VAL A 28 -0.72 -3.66 20.51
CA VAL A 28 0.04 -4.58 21.36
C VAL A 28 1.12 -5.30 20.53
N LEU A 29 0.80 -5.75 19.31
CA LEU A 29 1.80 -6.34 18.42
C LEU A 29 2.96 -5.38 18.08
N ARG A 30 2.70 -4.08 17.98
CA ARG A 30 3.73 -3.07 17.65
C ARG A 30 4.54 -2.61 18.87
N THR A 31 3.86 -2.36 19.98
CA THR A 31 4.41 -1.63 21.13
C THR A 31 4.55 -2.50 22.40
N GLY A 32 3.93 -3.68 22.43
CA GLY A 32 3.87 -4.57 23.58
C GLY A 32 2.81 -4.19 24.61
N LYS A 33 2.12 -3.04 24.47
CA LYS A 33 1.09 -2.57 25.42
C LYS A 33 -0.08 -1.92 24.66
N THR A 34 -1.27 -1.89 25.26
CA THR A 34 -2.41 -1.16 24.70
C THR A 34 -2.24 0.36 24.91
N GLY A 35 -1.73 0.75 26.08
CA GLY A 35 -1.41 2.14 26.44
C GLY A 35 -2.61 3.10 26.45
N PRO A 36 -2.52 4.25 27.12
CA PRO A 36 -3.58 5.26 27.06
C PRO A 36 -3.72 5.84 25.63
N PRO A 37 -4.86 6.45 25.30
CA PRO A 37 -4.96 7.30 24.12
C PRO A 37 -3.99 8.47 24.27
N GLY A 38 -2.83 8.36 23.63
CA GLY A 38 -1.79 9.40 23.61
C GLY A 38 -1.81 10.20 22.30
N PRO A 39 -1.30 11.44 22.31
CA PRO A 39 -1.08 12.20 21.09
C PRO A 39 -0.17 11.42 20.14
N VAL A 40 -0.46 11.47 18.84
CA VAL A 40 0.44 10.98 17.79
C VAL A 40 1.72 11.82 17.85
N THR A 41 2.74 11.33 18.54
CA THR A 41 4.07 11.93 18.53
C THR A 41 4.54 12.02 17.08
N ARG A 42 4.98 13.20 16.64
CA ARG A 42 5.56 13.36 15.30
C ARG A 42 6.68 12.35 15.15
N ALA A 43 6.60 11.57 14.08
CA ALA A 43 7.52 10.50 13.85
C ALA A 43 8.95 11.06 13.74
N GLN A 44 9.82 10.72 14.69
CA GLN A 44 11.26 10.99 14.58
C GLN A 44 11.82 10.21 13.39
N GLY A 45 13.01 10.58 12.93
CA GLY A 45 13.70 9.85 11.85
C GLY A 45 13.90 8.37 12.20
N CYS A 46 14.05 7.54 11.17
CA CYS A 46 14.43 6.15 11.33
C CYS A 46 15.83 6.04 11.95
N ILE A 47 16.04 5.10 12.86
CA ILE A 47 17.34 4.83 13.50
C ILE A 47 18.37 4.21 12.55
N VAL A 48 17.95 3.82 11.34
CA VAL A 48 18.84 3.23 10.34
C VAL A 48 19.57 4.37 9.65
N ASP A 49 20.90 4.30 9.68
CA ASP A 49 21.78 5.29 9.07
C ASP A 49 21.44 5.47 7.57
N GLY A 50 21.31 6.72 7.13
CA GLY A 50 20.92 7.07 5.77
C GLY A 50 19.43 6.91 5.42
N CYS A 51 18.53 6.77 6.41
CA CYS A 51 17.09 6.68 6.19
C CYS A 51 16.32 7.88 6.77
N ASP A 52 15.88 8.79 5.90
CA ASP A 52 15.08 9.97 6.27
C ASP A 52 13.58 9.67 6.48
N ALA A 53 13.17 8.40 6.39
CA ALA A 53 11.78 8.03 6.56
C ALA A 53 11.35 8.17 8.02
N SER A 54 10.13 8.67 8.23
CA SER A 54 9.48 8.72 9.53
C SER A 54 9.41 7.36 10.22
N HIS A 55 9.77 7.30 11.50
CA HIS A 55 9.59 6.11 12.32
C HIS A 55 8.10 5.73 12.45
N ASP A 56 7.80 4.44 12.56
CA ASP A 56 6.45 3.92 12.80
C ASP A 56 6.38 3.21 14.16
N ALA A 57 7.42 2.43 14.51
CA ALA A 57 7.51 1.74 15.78
C ALA A 57 8.96 1.45 16.18
N ARG A 58 9.26 1.51 17.48
CA ARG A 58 10.56 1.16 18.08
C ARG A 58 11.77 1.87 17.43
N GLY A 59 11.58 3.10 16.94
CA GLY A 59 12.64 3.87 16.27
C GLY A 59 12.88 3.51 14.80
N TYR A 60 12.17 2.53 14.24
CA TYR A 60 12.30 2.14 12.83
C TYR A 60 11.14 2.68 11.99
N CYS A 61 11.41 3.03 10.73
CA CYS A 61 10.35 3.26 9.74
C CYS A 61 9.56 1.96 9.50
N HIS A 62 8.34 2.06 8.97
CA HIS A 62 7.50 0.90 8.71
C HIS A 62 8.21 -0.18 7.86
N GLY A 63 9.04 0.23 6.91
CA GLY A 63 9.84 -0.69 6.08
C GLY A 63 10.90 -1.45 6.87
N HIS A 64 11.73 -0.74 7.65
CA HIS A 64 12.78 -1.35 8.47
C HIS A 64 12.19 -2.18 9.62
N TYR A 65 11.08 -1.75 10.22
CA TYR A 65 10.38 -2.55 11.22
C TYR A 65 9.86 -3.87 10.64
N GLN A 66 9.23 -3.84 9.45
CA GLN A 66 8.79 -5.07 8.79
C GLN A 66 9.96 -5.99 8.43
N ARG A 67 11.10 -5.45 8.03
CA ARG A 67 12.28 -6.25 7.72
C ARG A 67 12.85 -6.90 8.97
N LEU A 68 13.00 -6.13 10.06
CA LEU A 68 13.44 -6.61 11.35
C LEU A 68 12.57 -7.78 11.83
N GLN A 69 11.25 -7.67 11.70
CA GLN A 69 10.31 -8.74 12.08
C GLN A 69 10.45 -10.02 11.23
N ARG A 70 10.82 -9.91 9.95
CA ARG A 70 10.91 -11.05 9.03
C ARG A 70 12.28 -11.72 9.02
N THR A 71 13.34 -10.94 9.23
CA THR A 71 14.72 -11.37 8.97
C THR A 71 15.62 -11.25 10.20
N GLY A 72 15.16 -10.57 11.25
CA GLY A 72 15.97 -10.28 12.43
C GLY A 72 16.91 -9.08 12.29
N ASP A 73 17.02 -8.49 11.09
CA ASP A 73 17.86 -7.31 10.82
C ASP A 73 17.06 -6.21 10.10
N ALA A 74 17.31 -4.95 10.46
CA ALA A 74 16.78 -3.79 9.77
C ALA A 74 17.60 -3.44 8.51
N GLY A 75 18.92 -3.64 8.56
CA GLY A 75 19.87 -3.40 7.45
C GLY A 75 19.79 -2.00 6.80
N THR A 76 20.72 -1.72 5.89
CA THR A 76 20.74 -0.48 5.09
C THR A 76 20.45 -0.73 3.60
N THR A 77 20.41 -2.01 3.19
CA THR A 77 20.12 -2.36 1.81
C THR A 77 18.73 -1.88 1.41
N PRO A 78 18.57 -1.18 0.27
CA PRO A 78 17.26 -0.73 -0.18
C PRO A 78 16.27 -1.90 -0.25
N LEU A 79 15.05 -1.69 0.26
CA LEU A 79 14.00 -2.72 0.20
C LEU A 79 13.59 -3.05 -1.24
N ARG A 80 13.84 -2.15 -2.19
CA ARG A 80 13.57 -2.33 -3.62
C ARG A 80 14.68 -1.72 -4.44
N GLU A 81 15.21 -2.50 -5.36
CA GLU A 81 16.15 -2.06 -6.38
C GLU A 81 15.37 -1.50 -7.57
N GLY A 82 15.19 -0.18 -7.59
CA GLY A 82 14.67 0.59 -8.72
C GLY A 82 13.20 0.36 -9.11
N GLU A 83 12.63 1.32 -9.83
CA GLU A 83 11.36 1.15 -10.54
C GLU A 83 11.59 0.32 -11.80
N ARG A 84 11.35 -0.99 -11.72
CA ARG A 84 11.35 -1.84 -12.92
C ARG A 84 10.05 -1.60 -13.70
N MET A 85 10.12 -1.60 -15.02
CA MET A 85 8.95 -1.48 -15.90
C MET A 85 8.31 -2.84 -16.18
N CYS A 86 7.10 -2.83 -16.71
CA CYS A 86 6.41 -4.04 -17.15
C CYS A 86 7.15 -4.69 -18.33
N SER A 87 7.35 -6.01 -18.27
CA SER A 87 7.95 -6.81 -19.35
C SER A 87 7.04 -7.03 -20.56
N VAL A 88 5.92 -6.32 -20.68
CA VAL A 88 5.02 -6.43 -21.83
C VAL A 88 5.37 -5.29 -22.78
N GLU A 89 5.67 -5.64 -24.03
CA GLU A 89 5.99 -4.69 -25.09
C GLU A 89 4.94 -3.56 -25.18
N GLY A 90 5.40 -2.31 -25.24
CA GLY A 90 4.52 -1.13 -25.27
C GLY A 90 3.87 -0.76 -23.93
N CYS A 91 4.19 -1.42 -22.81
CA CYS A 91 3.64 -1.10 -21.49
C CYS A 91 4.61 -0.29 -20.61
N GLU A 92 4.42 1.02 -20.54
CA GLU A 92 5.23 1.94 -19.72
C GLU A 92 4.81 2.00 -18.24
N ARG A 93 4.10 0.98 -17.75
CA ARG A 93 3.63 0.94 -16.37
C ARG A 93 4.67 0.30 -15.47
N PRO A 94 4.84 0.79 -14.23
CA PRO A 94 5.76 0.17 -13.28
C PRO A 94 5.33 -1.28 -12.99
N HIS A 95 6.33 -2.16 -12.95
CA HIS A 95 6.16 -3.55 -12.57
C HIS A 95 5.73 -3.62 -11.09
N LYS A 96 4.81 -4.54 -10.81
CA LYS A 96 4.32 -4.81 -9.46
C LYS A 96 4.85 -6.13 -8.92
N ALA A 97 4.80 -7.18 -9.73
CA ALA A 97 5.25 -8.52 -9.35
C ALA A 97 5.54 -9.37 -10.59
N ARG A 98 6.49 -10.30 -10.48
CA ARG A 98 6.88 -11.26 -11.54
C ARG A 98 7.12 -10.60 -12.92
N GLY A 99 7.72 -9.41 -12.95
CA GLY A 99 7.97 -8.66 -14.19
C GLY A 99 6.76 -7.95 -14.80
N PHE A 100 5.55 -8.13 -14.25
CA PHE A 100 4.33 -7.55 -14.81
C PHE A 100 3.82 -6.35 -14.02
N CYS A 101 3.21 -5.38 -14.71
CA CYS A 101 2.43 -4.33 -14.05
C CYS A 101 1.21 -4.94 -13.33
N ALA A 102 0.60 -4.17 -12.43
CA ALA A 102 -0.54 -4.64 -11.64
C ALA A 102 -1.71 -5.22 -12.46
N ALA A 103 -1.90 -4.74 -13.69
CA ALA A 103 -2.98 -5.20 -14.56
C ALA A 103 -2.62 -6.47 -15.33
N HIS A 104 -1.43 -6.52 -15.95
CA HIS A 104 -0.94 -7.73 -16.61
C HIS A 104 -0.76 -8.88 -15.61
N TYR A 105 -0.28 -8.59 -14.40
CA TYR A 105 -0.20 -9.59 -13.35
C TYR A 105 -1.57 -10.19 -12.99
N LYS A 106 -2.64 -9.38 -12.98
CA LYS A 106 -4.00 -9.89 -12.76
C LYS A 106 -4.49 -10.80 -13.89
N ARG A 107 -4.16 -10.49 -15.14
CA ARG A 107 -4.49 -11.37 -16.28
C ARG A 107 -3.73 -12.69 -16.19
N VAL A 108 -2.43 -12.65 -15.87
CA VAL A 108 -1.63 -13.86 -15.63
C VAL A 108 -2.22 -14.71 -14.51
N LEU A 109 -2.67 -14.10 -13.41
CA LEU A 109 -3.31 -14.84 -12.32
C LEU A 109 -4.65 -15.49 -12.72
N ALA A 110 -5.38 -14.88 -13.66
CA ALA A 110 -6.69 -15.38 -14.09
C ALA A 110 -6.58 -16.44 -15.20
N SER A 111 -5.68 -16.25 -16.16
CA SER A 111 -5.61 -17.04 -17.40
C SER A 111 -4.20 -17.52 -17.76
N GLY A 112 -3.18 -17.26 -16.96
CA GLY A 112 -1.78 -17.63 -17.24
C GLY A 112 -1.07 -16.70 -18.24
N ASP A 113 -1.82 -15.92 -19.02
CA ASP A 113 -1.31 -15.03 -20.08
C ASP A 113 -1.53 -13.54 -19.72
N PRO A 114 -0.51 -12.66 -19.86
CA PRO A 114 -0.67 -11.20 -19.70
C PRO A 114 -1.56 -10.53 -20.75
N ARG A 115 -1.86 -11.20 -21.88
CA ARG A 115 -2.59 -10.69 -23.05
C ARG A 115 -2.03 -9.36 -23.55
N PRO A 116 -0.85 -9.37 -24.21
CA PRO A 116 -0.17 -8.15 -24.63
C PRO A 116 -1.01 -7.33 -25.62
N ASP A 117 -1.76 -8.00 -26.50
CA ASP A 117 -2.55 -7.36 -27.55
C ASP A 117 -3.85 -6.72 -27.02
N GLU A 118 -4.30 -7.11 -25.82
CA GLU A 118 -5.55 -6.60 -25.26
C GLU A 118 -5.29 -5.31 -24.45
N PRO A 119 -5.88 -4.16 -24.81
CA PRO A 119 -5.64 -2.92 -24.10
C PRO A 119 -6.09 -3.02 -22.64
N ILE A 120 -5.27 -2.54 -21.71
CA ILE A 120 -5.58 -2.62 -20.27
C ILE A 120 -6.81 -1.77 -19.91
N ARG A 121 -7.04 -0.67 -20.63
CA ARG A 121 -8.22 0.18 -20.49
C ARG A 121 -8.79 0.43 -21.88
N ALA A 122 -10.00 -0.06 -22.11
CA ALA A 122 -10.80 0.42 -23.23
C ALA A 122 -11.30 1.84 -22.91
N VAL A 123 -11.05 2.79 -23.81
CA VAL A 123 -11.67 4.12 -23.72
C VAL A 123 -13.14 3.93 -24.07
N LYS A 124 -14.01 3.94 -23.06
CA LYS A 124 -15.44 4.08 -23.30
C LYS A 124 -15.65 5.45 -23.94
N GLY A 125 -16.52 5.51 -24.95
CA GLY A 125 -16.91 6.76 -25.59
C GLY A 125 -17.57 7.72 -24.59
N ILE A 126 -18.36 8.66 -25.12
CA ILE A 126 -19.09 9.59 -24.28
C ILE A 126 -20.09 8.81 -23.43
N HIS A 127 -20.04 8.98 -22.11
CA HIS A 127 -21.00 8.36 -21.19
C HIS A 127 -21.34 9.29 -20.03
N GLU A 128 -22.49 9.07 -19.41
CA GLU A 128 -22.98 9.83 -18.26
C GLU A 128 -22.94 8.97 -17.01
N HIS A 129 -22.38 9.50 -15.92
CA HIS A 129 -22.32 8.81 -14.64
C HIS A 129 -22.45 9.83 -13.51
N LYS A 130 -23.45 9.61 -12.63
CA LYS A 130 -23.77 10.49 -11.49
C LYS A 130 -23.99 11.97 -11.89
N GLY A 131 -24.67 12.20 -13.02
CA GLY A 131 -24.96 13.56 -13.51
C GLY A 131 -23.80 14.27 -14.23
N TYR A 132 -22.62 13.64 -14.31
CA TYR A 132 -21.48 14.17 -15.07
C TYR A 132 -21.34 13.45 -16.41
N ARG A 133 -21.07 14.23 -17.46
CA ARG A 133 -20.76 13.71 -18.81
C ARG A 133 -19.25 13.56 -18.97
N PHE A 134 -18.80 12.33 -19.16
CA PHE A 134 -17.40 11.98 -19.36
C PHE A 134 -17.12 11.92 -20.86
N VAL A 135 -16.25 12.81 -21.33
CA VAL A 135 -15.83 12.90 -22.74
C VAL A 135 -14.37 12.47 -22.86
N PRO A 136 -14.01 11.59 -23.81
CA PRO A 136 -12.62 11.22 -24.06
C PRO A 136 -11.76 12.44 -24.36
N VAL A 137 -10.56 12.51 -23.79
CA VAL A 137 -9.62 13.61 -24.06
C VAL A 137 -9.12 13.48 -25.51
N PRO A 138 -9.34 14.49 -26.37
CA PRO A 138 -8.85 14.48 -27.74
C PRO A 138 -7.33 14.30 -27.79
N ASP A 139 -6.83 13.66 -28.83
CA ASP A 139 -5.41 13.27 -28.97
C ASP A 139 -4.46 14.45 -28.77
N ARG A 140 -4.81 15.62 -29.32
CA ARG A 140 -4.06 16.87 -29.18
C ARG A 140 -3.89 17.35 -27.72
N TYR A 141 -4.71 16.89 -26.79
CA TYR A 141 -4.65 17.28 -25.37
C TYR A 141 -4.18 16.16 -24.44
N ARG A 142 -3.86 14.96 -24.96
CA ARG A 142 -3.44 13.83 -24.12
C ARG A 142 -2.12 14.08 -23.38
N HIS A 143 -1.20 14.83 -24.00
CA HIS A 143 0.09 15.21 -23.40
C HIS A 143 -0.04 16.09 -22.14
N LEU A 144 -1.17 16.77 -21.96
CA LEU A 144 -1.43 17.58 -20.76
C LEU A 144 -1.73 16.71 -19.53
N ARG A 145 -1.99 15.41 -19.69
CA ARG A 145 -2.28 14.47 -18.60
C ARG A 145 -1.04 13.84 -17.97
N THR A 146 0.12 13.97 -18.60
CA THR A 146 1.37 13.26 -18.24
C THR A 146 2.30 14.06 -17.32
N ILE A 147 1.88 15.22 -16.81
CA ILE A 147 2.66 15.98 -15.81
C ILE A 147 2.61 15.21 -14.48
N ARG A 148 3.52 14.24 -14.31
CA ARG A 148 3.89 13.71 -13.00
C ARG A 148 4.72 14.82 -12.31
N ARG A 149 4.18 15.42 -11.25
CA ARG A 149 4.98 16.14 -10.25
C ARG A 149 5.55 15.14 -9.26
#